data_AF-Q9M7Q0-F1
#
_entry.id   AF-Q9M7Q0-F1
#
_cell.length_a   1.000
_cell.length_b   1.000
_cell.length_c   1.000
_cell.angle_alpha   90.00
_cell.angle_beta   90.00
_cell.angle_gamma   90.00
#
_symmetry.space_group_name_H-M   'P 1'
#
loop_
_entity.id
_entity.type
_entity.pdbx_description
1 polymer ?
#
loop_
_entity_poly.entity_id
_entity_poly.type
_entity_poly.pdbx_seq_one_letter_code
_entity_poly.pdbx_strand_id
1 'polypeptide(L)'
;MLPSNRSKKSFRIAAKTFFLTYPCQSGLTKELILLELGKIITDIHSVVMSKERGESGDGYDHFHVLLEAKSRKNYKSPRCFDILGVHGKYETVKSKKKALKYICKEGDVLSEGVDVESALLSTFKKPFDRFMFRCRYLSENPSVLISRSRNSSSYVQDDFEIYNDYLISPKKYKQYILESVKVSTSPPKRLWIHKLKMDELMIWAKTIVSNDHISKSLYIHGASGVGKTNMARLMFDDKMFIVKHVDKLKEADVESSVAIGFDDVNLNTDKYTREDCINIVDPEVGSQINVKNSMVSLESYVPKVFISNFLPERVYKGYDEAVERRLKVIYLESAEGLVQAIYKHEKDVPLESKSDYVEMHESTFKYLVDWVQGKRGL
;
A
#
# COMPACT_ATOMS: atom_id res chain seq x y z
N MET A 1 16.59 64.05 16.48
CA MET A 1 15.62 62.99 16.84
C MET A 1 16.34 61.64 16.73
N LEU A 2 16.60 60.98 17.86
CA LEU A 2 17.15 59.63 17.86
C LEU A 2 16.03 58.63 17.53
N PRO A 3 16.27 57.61 16.68
CA PRO A 3 15.24 56.65 16.32
C PRO A 3 14.83 55.82 17.54
N SER A 4 13.52 55.73 17.77
CA SER A 4 12.95 55.02 18.91
C SER A 4 13.27 53.53 18.86
N ASN A 5 13.89 53.05 19.93
CA ASN A 5 14.24 51.66 20.13
C ASN A 5 12.94 50.84 20.28
N ARG A 6 12.48 50.20 19.19
CA ARG A 6 11.36 49.24 19.25
C ARG A 6 11.77 48.11 20.19
N SER A 7 11.18 48.07 21.39
CA SER A 7 11.37 46.97 22.32
C SER A 7 11.03 45.64 21.64
N LYS A 8 12.01 44.73 21.56
CA LYS A 8 11.78 43.35 21.10
C LYS A 8 10.73 42.74 22.01
N LYS A 9 9.52 42.50 21.49
CA LYS A 9 8.46 41.79 22.22
C LYS A 9 9.03 40.46 22.71
N SER A 10 9.02 40.24 24.02
CA SER A 10 9.41 38.96 24.62
C SER A 10 8.50 37.84 24.12
N PHE A 11 9.08 36.69 23.74
CA PHE A 11 8.31 35.54 23.28
C PHE A 11 7.26 35.12 24.33
N ARG A 12 6.04 34.84 23.88
CA ARG A 12 4.98 34.28 24.71
C ARG A 12 3.96 33.54 23.87
N ILE A 13 3.65 32.30 24.23
CA ILE A 13 2.56 31.51 23.66
C ILE A 13 1.60 31.07 24.77
N ALA A 14 0.30 31.32 24.59
CA ALA A 14 -0.69 31.02 25.63
C ALA A 14 -2.03 30.54 25.06
N ALA A 15 -2.23 29.22 25.02
CA ALA A 15 -3.42 28.58 24.44
C ALA A 15 -3.72 27.23 25.11
N LYS A 16 -4.87 26.62 24.77
CA LYS A 16 -5.15 25.20 25.04
C LYS A 16 -4.67 24.29 23.90
N THR A 17 -4.59 24.84 22.69
CA THR A 17 -4.30 24.09 21.47
C THR A 17 -3.10 24.70 20.77
N PHE A 18 -2.14 23.85 20.41
CA PHE A 18 -0.87 24.22 19.82
C PHE A 18 -0.66 23.49 18.49
N PHE A 19 0.03 24.15 17.57
CA PHE A 19 0.52 23.60 16.32
C PHE A 19 2.03 23.62 16.38
N LEU A 20 2.65 22.44 16.41
CA LEU A 20 4.09 22.27 16.51
C LEU A 20 4.60 21.70 15.20
N THR A 21 5.76 22.15 14.75
CA THR A 21 6.44 21.63 13.56
C THR A 21 7.87 21.26 13.91
N TYR A 22 8.26 20.00 13.69
CA TYR A 22 9.62 19.50 13.93
C TYR A 22 10.28 19.02 12.64
N PRO A 23 11.59 19.22 12.43
CA PRO A 23 12.31 18.70 11.28
C PRO A 23 12.51 17.17 11.38
N CYS A 24 12.25 16.42 10.31
CA CYS A 24 12.39 14.96 10.32
C CYS A 24 13.84 14.45 10.32
N GLN A 25 14.82 15.28 9.97
CA GLN A 25 16.24 14.88 9.91
C GLN A 25 16.89 14.59 11.26
N SER A 26 16.14 14.78 12.35
CA SER A 26 16.61 14.66 13.72
C SER A 26 16.46 13.25 14.32
N GLY A 27 16.09 12.25 13.53
CA GLY A 27 15.84 10.87 14.01
C GLY A 27 14.57 10.73 14.86
N LEU A 28 13.75 11.78 14.94
CA LEU A 28 12.46 11.75 15.63
C LEU A 28 11.48 10.81 14.91
N THR A 29 10.68 10.08 15.68
CA THR A 29 9.49 9.35 15.22
C THR A 29 8.24 9.94 15.86
N LYS A 30 7.04 9.63 15.34
CA LYS A 30 5.78 10.14 15.92
C LYS A 30 5.61 9.68 17.37
N GLU A 31 5.97 8.44 17.65
CA GLU A 31 5.91 7.82 18.98
C GLU A 31 6.86 8.51 19.95
N LEU A 32 8.09 8.82 19.50
CA LEU A 32 9.07 9.51 20.31
C LEU A 32 8.65 10.95 20.60
N ILE A 33 8.12 11.66 19.60
CA ILE A 33 7.58 13.02 19.76
C ILE A 33 6.46 13.03 20.82
N LEU A 34 5.52 12.10 20.72
CA LEU A 34 4.43 11.97 21.68
C LEU A 34 4.94 11.71 23.10
N LEU A 35 5.87 10.75 23.25
CA LEU A 35 6.46 10.40 24.54
C LEU A 35 7.15 11.61 25.18
N GLU A 36 7.95 12.35 24.43
CA GLU A 36 8.66 13.53 24.93
C GLU A 36 7.71 14.70 25.23
N LEU A 37 6.68 14.91 24.42
CA LEU A 37 5.65 15.92 24.70
C LEU A 37 4.86 15.59 25.97
N GLY A 38 4.63 14.30 26.26
CA GLY A 38 4.01 13.84 27.50
C GLY A 38 4.81 14.19 28.77
N LYS A 39 6.13 14.38 28.64
CA LYS A 39 6.98 14.87 29.74
C LYS A 39 6.85 16.38 29.97
N ILE A 40 6.48 17.14 28.93
CA ILE A 40 6.34 18.60 28.97
C ILE A 40 4.92 19.01 29.38
N ILE A 41 3.91 18.31 28.87
CA ILE A 41 2.49 18.53 29.18
C ILE A 41 1.92 17.23 29.74
N THR A 42 1.63 17.23 31.04
CA THR A 42 1.09 16.06 31.73
C THR A 42 -0.42 15.86 31.55
N ASP A 43 -1.15 16.89 31.09
CA ASP A 43 -2.61 16.88 30.91
C ASP A 43 -3.01 16.99 29.43
N ILE A 44 -2.32 16.24 28.56
CA ILE A 44 -2.71 16.11 27.15
C ILE A 44 -4.14 15.56 27.06
N HIS A 45 -5.00 16.26 26.33
CA HIS A 45 -6.36 15.84 25.99
C HIS A 45 -6.37 15.07 24.68
N SER A 46 -5.71 15.62 23.64
CA SER A 46 -5.59 14.95 22.35
C SER A 46 -4.35 15.37 21.59
N VAL A 47 -3.86 14.47 20.74
CA VAL A 47 -2.74 14.71 19.82
C VAL A 47 -3.09 14.14 18.46
N VAL A 48 -2.84 14.92 17.42
CA VAL A 48 -2.90 14.47 16.02
C VAL A 48 -1.60 14.87 15.34
N MET A 49 -0.90 13.90 14.74
CA MET A 49 0.41 14.12 14.13
C MET A 49 0.46 13.59 12.71
N SER A 50 1.16 14.29 11.83
CA SER A 50 1.48 13.78 10.49
C SER A 50 2.91 14.11 10.10
N LYS A 51 3.40 13.41 9.08
CA LYS A 51 4.65 13.73 8.40
C LYS A 51 4.30 14.40 7.06
N GLU A 52 4.69 15.66 6.88
CA GLU A 52 4.64 16.35 5.58
C GLU A 52 5.92 16.00 4.81
N ARG A 53 5.77 15.50 3.57
CA ARG A 53 6.88 15.32 2.64
C ARG A 53 7.22 16.68 2.02
N GLY A 54 8.50 17.05 2.02
CA GLY A 54 8.93 18.40 1.62
C GLY A 54 8.70 18.72 0.13
N GLU A 55 7.49 19.16 -0.26
CA GLU A 55 7.22 19.85 -1.53
C GLU A 55 7.21 21.39 -1.39
N SER A 56 7.13 21.89 -0.15
CA SER A 56 7.09 23.32 0.14
C SER A 56 8.50 23.87 0.38
N GLY A 57 8.88 24.89 -0.40
CA GLY A 57 9.87 25.98 -0.18
C GLY A 57 11.29 25.68 0.36
N ASP A 58 11.38 24.81 1.34
CA ASP A 58 12.49 24.57 2.25
C ASP A 58 13.16 23.21 1.97
N GLY A 59 12.46 22.32 1.25
CA GLY A 59 13.00 21.04 0.74
C GLY A 59 13.19 19.93 1.77
N TYR A 60 12.66 20.09 2.99
CA TYR A 60 12.83 19.13 4.08
C TYR A 60 11.49 18.61 4.63
N ASP A 61 11.47 17.32 4.98
CA ASP A 61 10.33 16.68 5.63
C ASP A 61 10.12 17.22 7.05
N HIS A 62 8.86 17.43 7.42
CA HIS A 62 8.47 17.93 8.74
C HIS A 62 7.42 17.05 9.42
N PHE A 63 7.47 16.97 10.75
CA PHE A 63 6.37 16.48 11.57
C PHE A 63 5.48 17.64 12.00
N HIS A 64 4.19 17.59 11.68
CA HIS A 64 3.20 18.49 12.26
C HIS A 64 2.48 17.83 13.41
N VAL A 65 2.30 18.56 14.50
CA VAL A 65 1.61 18.11 15.71
C VAL A 65 0.54 19.12 16.07
N LEU A 66 -0.71 18.67 16.11
CA LEU A 66 -1.82 19.38 16.74
C LEU A 66 -2.01 18.80 18.13
N LEU A 67 -1.58 19.53 19.15
CA LEU A 67 -1.68 19.13 20.55
C LEU A 67 -2.74 19.98 21.25
N GLU A 68 -3.64 19.32 21.98
CA GLU A 68 -4.63 19.95 22.83
C GLU A 68 -4.44 19.50 24.27
N ALA A 69 -4.29 20.46 25.18
CA ALA A 69 -4.23 20.21 26.62
C ALA A 69 -5.60 20.44 27.27
N LYS A 70 -5.85 19.76 28.40
CA LYS A 70 -7.08 19.96 29.20
C LYS A 70 -7.15 21.39 29.75
N SER A 71 -6.02 21.93 30.19
CA SER A 71 -5.89 23.30 30.72
C SER A 71 -5.10 24.24 29.80
N ARG A 72 -5.30 25.55 29.94
CA ARG A 72 -4.56 26.56 29.16
C ARG A 72 -3.11 26.59 29.61
N LYS A 73 -2.16 26.44 28.68
CA LYS A 73 -0.72 26.57 28.94
C LYS A 73 -0.24 27.97 28.56
N ASN A 74 0.81 28.44 29.23
CA ASN A 74 1.40 29.76 29.03
C ASN A 74 2.91 29.67 29.17
N TYR A 75 3.60 29.68 28.05
CA TYR A 75 5.06 29.57 27.98
C TYR A 75 5.68 30.90 27.59
N LYS A 76 6.78 31.25 28.25
CA LYS A 76 7.59 32.46 27.97
C LYS A 76 8.93 32.13 27.30
N SER A 77 9.30 30.85 27.22
CA SER A 77 10.52 30.40 26.56
C SER A 77 10.19 29.96 25.14
N PRO A 78 10.96 30.40 24.11
CA PRO A 78 10.82 29.87 22.75
C PRO A 78 11.16 28.38 22.66
N ARG A 79 11.89 27.84 23.65
CA ARG A 79 12.29 26.42 23.73
C ARG A 79 11.33 25.55 24.54
N CYS A 80 10.11 26.02 24.77
CA CYS A 80 9.14 25.37 25.65
C CYS A 80 8.67 23.99 25.19
N PHE A 81 8.86 23.67 23.92
CA PHE A 81 8.54 22.37 23.33
C PHE A 81 9.76 21.75 22.65
N ASP A 82 10.98 22.14 23.03
CA ASP A 82 12.17 21.45 22.53
C ASP A 82 12.17 20.02 23.08
N ILE A 83 12.34 19.03 22.21
CA ILE A 83 12.36 17.61 22.56
C ILE A 83 13.69 17.02 22.11
N LEU A 84 14.40 16.32 23.00
CA LEU A 84 15.71 15.71 22.70
C LEU A 84 16.73 16.69 22.07
N GLY A 85 16.67 17.97 22.47
CA GLY A 85 17.53 19.02 21.91
C GLY A 85 17.11 19.54 20.53
N VAL A 86 16.02 19.03 19.96
CA VAL A 86 15.46 19.46 18.68
C VAL A 86 14.51 20.64 18.89
N HIS A 87 14.84 21.76 18.26
CA HIS A 87 13.99 22.95 18.25
C HIS A 87 13.03 22.91 17.06
N GLY A 88 11.76 23.25 17.31
CA GLY A 88 10.70 23.31 16.31
C GLY A 88 10.02 24.67 16.24
N LYS A 89 9.08 24.81 15.30
CA LYS A 89 8.20 25.97 15.21
C LYS A 89 6.94 25.74 16.04
N TYR A 90 6.65 26.64 16.99
CA TYR A 90 5.54 26.48 17.93
C TYR A 90 4.54 27.63 17.80
N GLU A 91 3.29 27.30 17.47
CA GLU A 91 2.23 28.26 17.21
C GLU A 91 0.96 27.92 18.00
N THR A 92 0.15 28.93 18.30
CA THR A 92 -1.19 28.71 18.88
C THR A 92 -2.22 28.49 17.78
N VAL A 93 -3.18 27.59 17.99
CA VAL A 93 -4.20 27.29 16.98
C VAL A 93 -5.44 28.16 17.20
N LYS A 94 -5.81 28.94 16.18
CA LYS A 94 -7.06 29.73 16.18
C LYS A 94 -8.28 28.91 15.76
N SER A 95 -8.09 27.91 14.90
CA SER A 95 -9.16 27.04 14.39
C SER A 95 -8.68 25.61 14.32
N LYS A 96 -9.16 24.78 15.24
CA LYS A 96 -8.85 23.34 15.30
C LYS A 96 -9.19 22.65 13.98
N LYS A 97 -10.34 23.01 13.38
CA LYS A 97 -10.80 22.50 12.08
C LYS A 97 -9.81 22.80 10.94
N LYS A 98 -9.25 24.02 10.87
CA LYS A 98 -8.26 24.36 9.83
C LYS A 98 -6.93 23.64 10.06
N ALA A 99 -6.49 23.53 11.31
CA ALA A 99 -5.27 22.81 11.66
C ALA A 99 -5.37 21.32 11.33
N LEU A 100 -6.50 20.67 11.68
CA LEU A 100 -6.79 19.29 11.31
C LEU A 100 -6.74 19.08 9.80
N LYS A 101 -7.42 19.92 9.01
CA LYS A 101 -7.39 19.85 7.54
C LYS A 101 -5.96 19.97 6.97
N TYR A 102 -5.12 20.80 7.61
CA TYR A 102 -3.73 20.98 7.21
C TYR A 102 -2.88 19.73 7.50
N ILE A 103 -2.86 19.25 8.75
CA ILE A 103 -2.08 18.07 9.17
C ILE A 103 -2.46 16.84 8.36
N CYS A 104 -3.75 16.71 8.08
CA CYS A 104 -4.26 15.51 7.48
C CYS A 104 -3.88 15.41 5.99
N LYS A 105 -3.63 16.51 5.26
CA LYS A 105 -3.48 16.55 3.79
C LYS A 105 -2.83 15.32 3.11
N GLU A 106 -1.78 14.73 3.70
CA GLU A 106 -0.97 13.64 3.14
C GLU A 106 -1.26 12.21 3.67
N GLY A 107 -2.27 12.02 4.52
CA GLY A 107 -2.81 10.70 4.86
C GLY A 107 -2.06 9.88 5.91
N ASP A 108 -0.79 10.15 6.20
CA ASP A 108 -0.02 9.43 7.22
C ASP A 108 -0.14 10.09 8.61
N VAL A 109 -1.24 9.79 9.33
CA VAL A 109 -1.62 10.45 10.60
C VAL A 109 -1.58 9.49 11.78
N LEU A 110 -0.93 9.87 12.88
CA LEU A 110 -1.05 9.24 14.20
C LEU A 110 -1.99 10.06 15.09
N SER A 111 -2.85 9.43 15.87
CA SER A 111 -3.77 10.14 16.77
C SER A 111 -4.02 9.45 18.09
N GLU A 112 -4.07 10.24 19.16
CA GLU A 112 -4.47 9.81 20.50
C GLU A 112 -5.51 10.75 21.13
N GLY A 113 -6.47 10.19 21.86
CA GLY A 113 -7.48 10.96 22.61
C GLY A 113 -8.55 11.64 21.76
N VAL A 114 -8.54 11.46 20.44
CA VAL A 114 -9.57 11.93 19.49
C VAL A 114 -9.85 10.83 18.49
N ASP A 115 -11.14 10.55 18.25
CA ASP A 115 -11.57 9.83 17.06
C ASP A 115 -11.40 10.76 15.86
N VAL A 116 -10.26 10.61 15.19
CA VAL A 116 -9.86 11.44 14.07
C VAL A 116 -10.75 11.20 12.86
N GLU A 117 -11.33 10.01 12.70
CA GLU A 117 -12.21 9.70 11.57
C GLU A 117 -13.49 10.53 11.61
N SER A 118 -14.24 10.47 12.72
CA SER A 118 -15.48 11.25 12.87
C SER A 118 -15.22 12.76 12.95
N ALA A 119 -14.15 13.16 13.63
CA ALA A 119 -13.75 14.56 13.72
C ALA A 119 -13.35 15.13 12.35
N LEU A 120 -12.70 14.35 11.48
CA LEU A 120 -12.30 14.77 10.13
C LEU A 120 -13.44 14.71 9.14
N LEU A 121 -14.26 13.65 9.11
CA LEU A 121 -15.42 13.55 8.24
C LEU A 121 -16.35 14.75 8.43
N SER A 122 -16.62 15.14 9.68
CA SER A 122 -17.42 16.33 9.99
C SER A 122 -16.75 17.66 9.58
N THR A 123 -15.45 17.66 9.30
CA THR A 123 -14.78 18.86 8.75
C THR A 123 -15.11 19.09 7.28
N PHE A 124 -15.29 18.03 6.49
CA PHE A 124 -15.52 18.10 5.05
C PHE A 124 -17.02 18.25 4.75
N LYS A 125 -17.43 19.43 4.26
CA LYS A 125 -18.85 19.69 3.96
C LYS A 125 -19.30 19.07 2.63
N LYS A 126 -18.39 18.92 1.66
CA LYS A 126 -18.75 18.43 0.32
C LYS A 126 -18.66 16.90 0.28
N PRO A 127 -19.63 16.20 -0.32
CA PRO A 127 -19.57 14.74 -0.46
C PRO A 127 -18.31 14.26 -1.17
N PHE A 128 -17.87 14.94 -2.24
CA PHE A 128 -16.63 14.58 -2.93
C PHE A 128 -15.38 14.71 -2.05
N ASP A 129 -15.29 15.73 -1.20
CA ASP A 129 -14.14 15.90 -0.29
C ASP A 129 -14.11 14.76 0.76
N ARG A 130 -15.29 14.35 1.24
CA ARG A 130 -15.44 13.18 2.13
C ARG A 130 -15.06 11.88 1.43
N PHE A 131 -15.51 11.68 0.19
CA PHE A 131 -15.11 10.55 -0.65
C PHE A 131 -13.59 10.46 -0.81
N MET A 132 -12.95 11.58 -1.18
CA MET A 132 -11.50 11.67 -1.35
C MET A 132 -10.77 11.38 -0.05
N PHE A 133 -11.27 11.90 1.06
CA PHE A 133 -10.74 11.64 2.39
C PHE A 133 -10.80 10.13 2.70
N ARG A 134 -11.95 9.49 2.54
CA ARG A 134 -12.09 8.06 2.82
C ARG A 134 -11.17 7.20 1.94
N CYS A 135 -11.06 7.53 0.66
CA CYS A 135 -10.17 6.81 -0.25
C CYS A 135 -8.68 7.00 0.07
N ARG A 136 -8.23 8.22 0.38
CA ARG A 136 -6.79 8.51 0.61
C ARG A 136 -6.32 8.15 2.02
N TYR A 137 -7.20 8.26 3.01
CA TYR A 137 -6.84 8.22 4.42
C TYR A 137 -7.23 6.90 5.07
N LEU A 138 -8.44 6.43 4.80
CA LEU A 138 -8.94 5.16 5.33
C LEU A 138 -8.58 4.00 4.40
N SER A 139 -7.89 4.27 3.29
CA SER A 139 -7.55 3.29 2.25
C SER A 139 -8.77 2.53 1.72
N GLU A 140 -9.96 3.14 1.79
CA GLU A 140 -11.17 2.54 1.29
C GLU A 140 -11.13 2.46 -0.24
N ASN A 141 -11.52 1.32 -0.80
CA ASN A 141 -11.53 1.14 -2.24
C ASN A 141 -12.55 2.10 -2.89
N PRO A 142 -12.12 3.00 -3.80
CA PRO A 142 -13.00 4.00 -4.40
C PRO A 142 -14.25 3.43 -5.08
N SER A 143 -14.09 2.31 -5.80
CA SER A 143 -15.19 1.66 -6.52
C SER A 143 -16.17 0.99 -5.56
N VAL A 144 -15.66 0.33 -4.52
CA VAL A 144 -16.49 -0.26 -3.45
C VAL A 144 -17.26 0.85 -2.73
N LEU A 145 -16.60 1.97 -2.43
CA LEU A 145 -17.18 3.09 -1.71
C LEU A 145 -18.41 3.68 -2.41
N ILE A 146 -18.39 3.74 -3.74
CA ILE A 146 -19.54 4.16 -4.56
C ILE A 146 -20.61 3.07 -4.61
N SER A 147 -20.22 1.80 -4.70
CA SER A 147 -21.17 0.69 -4.87
C SER A 147 -21.89 0.26 -3.59
N ARG A 148 -21.31 0.47 -2.40
CA ARG A 148 -21.87 -0.02 -1.13
C ARG A 148 -23.21 0.61 -0.78
N SER A 149 -23.44 1.87 -1.15
CA SER A 149 -24.73 2.55 -0.96
C SER A 149 -25.86 1.93 -1.79
N ARG A 150 -25.53 1.21 -2.88
CA ARG A 150 -26.51 0.52 -3.72
C ARG A 150 -27.01 -0.79 -3.08
N ASN A 151 -26.20 -1.42 -2.25
CA ASN A 151 -26.41 -2.79 -1.74
C ASN A 151 -26.46 -2.90 -0.21
N SER A 152 -26.33 -1.80 0.53
CA SER A 152 -26.31 -1.84 2.00
C SER A 152 -27.71 -2.07 2.57
N SER A 153 -27.84 -3.05 3.46
CA SER A 153 -29.04 -3.27 4.28
C SER A 153 -29.16 -2.26 5.43
N SER A 154 -28.10 -1.51 5.74
CA SER A 154 -28.08 -0.45 6.76
C SER A 154 -27.90 0.93 6.11
N TYR A 155 -28.73 1.89 6.53
CA TYR A 155 -28.63 3.27 6.04
C TYR A 155 -27.45 3.98 6.72
N VAL A 156 -26.41 4.24 5.94
CA VAL A 156 -25.30 5.12 6.33
C VAL A 156 -25.45 6.43 5.56
N GLN A 157 -25.83 7.50 6.26
CA GLN A 157 -26.16 8.80 5.65
C GLN A 157 -25.02 9.34 4.77
N ASP A 158 -23.78 9.21 5.23
CA ASP A 158 -22.59 9.69 4.50
C ASP A 158 -22.43 8.98 3.14
N ASP A 159 -22.58 7.66 3.14
CA ASP A 159 -22.49 6.82 1.95
C ASP A 159 -23.56 7.19 0.92
N PHE A 160 -24.77 7.48 1.40
CA PHE A 160 -25.88 7.91 0.57
C PHE A 160 -25.65 9.29 -0.05
N GLU A 161 -25.16 10.26 0.73
CA GLU A 161 -24.84 11.61 0.25
C GLU A 161 -23.71 11.59 -0.79
N ILE A 162 -22.68 10.76 -0.59
CA ILE A 162 -21.59 10.55 -1.56
C ILE A 162 -22.13 9.93 -2.85
N TYR A 163 -22.98 8.90 -2.74
CA TYR A 163 -23.54 8.22 -3.90
C TYR A 163 -24.44 9.14 -4.72
N ASN A 164 -25.28 9.96 -4.08
CA ASN A 164 -26.11 10.94 -4.78
C ASN A 164 -25.27 12.01 -5.50
N ASP A 165 -24.22 12.53 -4.86
CA ASP A 165 -23.31 13.47 -5.53
C ASP A 165 -22.56 12.82 -6.71
N TYR A 166 -22.23 11.52 -6.62
CA TYR A 166 -21.70 10.75 -7.74
C TYR A 166 -22.68 10.66 -8.91
N LEU A 167 -23.96 10.39 -8.66
CA LEU A 167 -24.98 10.35 -9.71
C LEU A 167 -25.15 11.70 -10.41
N ILE A 168 -25.12 12.80 -9.65
CA ILE A 168 -25.26 14.16 -10.17
C ILE A 168 -24.00 14.61 -10.92
N SER A 169 -22.81 14.22 -10.45
CA SER A 169 -21.52 14.72 -10.95
C SER A 169 -20.46 13.62 -11.05
N PRO A 170 -20.62 12.64 -11.96
CA PRO A 170 -19.77 11.45 -11.99
C PRO A 170 -18.35 11.71 -12.50
N LYS A 171 -18.13 12.78 -13.28
CA LYS A 171 -16.85 13.04 -13.96
C LYS A 171 -15.66 13.10 -12.99
N LYS A 172 -15.77 13.87 -11.90
CA LYS A 172 -14.71 14.06 -10.90
C LYS A 172 -14.38 12.78 -10.12
N TYR A 173 -15.39 11.95 -9.83
CA TYR A 173 -15.20 10.65 -9.18
C TYR A 173 -14.54 9.65 -10.11
N LYS A 174 -15.02 9.54 -11.36
CA LYS A 174 -14.44 8.65 -12.37
C LYS A 174 -12.99 9.02 -12.65
N GLN A 175 -12.70 10.31 -12.79
CA GLN A 175 -11.34 10.82 -12.94
C GLN A 175 -10.46 10.42 -11.74
N TYR A 176 -10.94 10.63 -10.51
CA TYR A 176 -10.19 10.22 -9.34
C TYR A 176 -10.01 8.70 -9.24
N ILE A 177 -11.01 7.89 -9.60
CA ILE A 177 -10.90 6.43 -9.62
C ILE A 177 -9.83 6.00 -10.63
N LEU A 178 -9.83 6.59 -11.82
CA LEU A 178 -8.81 6.34 -12.85
C LEU A 178 -7.41 6.77 -12.38
N GLU A 179 -7.29 7.92 -11.71
CA GLU A 179 -6.03 8.41 -11.15
C GLU A 179 -5.55 7.59 -9.95
N SER A 180 -6.45 7.14 -9.07
CA SER A 180 -6.09 6.31 -7.90
C SER A 180 -5.70 4.89 -8.30
N VAL A 181 -6.22 4.36 -9.42
CA VAL A 181 -5.72 3.13 -10.05
C VAL A 181 -4.27 3.32 -10.55
N LYS A 182 -3.88 4.52 -10.98
CA LYS A 182 -2.48 4.84 -11.33
C LYS A 182 -1.56 5.04 -10.11
N VAL A 183 -2.10 5.18 -8.89
CA VAL A 183 -1.33 5.44 -7.65
C VAL A 183 -0.94 4.15 -6.92
N SER A 184 -1.41 2.98 -7.35
CA SER A 184 -0.79 1.70 -6.95
C SER A 184 0.51 1.42 -7.71
N THR A 185 1.36 2.44 -7.84
CA THR A 185 2.73 2.35 -8.40
C THR A 185 3.79 2.30 -7.30
N SER A 186 3.40 2.51 -6.03
CA SER A 186 4.33 2.38 -4.91
C SER A 186 4.57 0.89 -4.60
N PRO A 187 5.83 0.42 -4.60
CA PRO A 187 6.17 -0.92 -4.12
C PRO A 187 5.68 -1.13 -2.68
N PRO A 188 5.36 -2.37 -2.26
CA PRO A 188 5.13 -2.65 -0.85
C PRO A 188 6.32 -2.14 -0.01
N LYS A 189 6.03 -1.40 1.07
CA LYS A 189 7.05 -0.63 1.82
C LYS A 189 8.17 -1.49 2.41
N ARG A 190 7.92 -2.77 2.70
CA ARG A 190 8.88 -3.75 3.24
C ARG A 190 8.45 -5.16 2.84
N LEU A 191 9.07 -5.72 1.79
CA LEU A 191 8.82 -7.08 1.35
C LEU A 191 10.06 -7.92 1.68
N TRP A 192 9.88 -9.13 2.18
CA TRP A 192 10.99 -10.04 2.47
C TRP A 192 10.94 -11.23 1.52
N ILE A 193 12.07 -11.54 0.91
CA ILE A 193 12.25 -12.70 0.04
C ILE A 193 13.47 -13.49 0.51
N HIS A 194 13.39 -14.81 0.46
CA HIS A 194 14.55 -15.65 0.74
C HIS A 194 15.66 -15.39 -0.28
N LYS A 195 16.93 -15.26 0.16
CA LYS A 195 18.10 -14.93 -0.68
C LYS A 195 18.21 -15.79 -1.93
N LEU A 196 18.14 -17.12 -1.75
CA LEU A 196 18.18 -18.07 -2.85
C LEU A 196 17.03 -17.87 -3.86
N LYS A 197 15.85 -17.45 -3.37
CA LYS A 197 14.68 -17.20 -4.22
C LYS A 197 14.77 -15.87 -4.96
N MET A 198 15.48 -14.88 -4.41
CA MET A 198 15.76 -13.64 -5.13
C MET A 198 16.59 -13.90 -6.38
N ASP A 199 17.64 -14.71 -6.30
CA ASP A 199 18.46 -15.05 -7.47
C ASP A 199 17.64 -15.82 -8.51
N GLU A 200 16.81 -16.76 -8.08
CA GLU A 200 15.89 -17.49 -8.95
C GLU A 200 14.87 -16.57 -9.66
N LEU A 201 14.32 -15.58 -8.94
CA LEU A 201 13.42 -14.58 -9.50
C LEU A 201 14.14 -13.68 -10.52
N MET A 202 15.36 -13.24 -10.22
CA MET A 202 16.16 -12.42 -11.12
C MET A 202 16.52 -13.18 -12.40
N ILE A 203 16.82 -14.48 -12.32
CA ILE A 203 17.08 -15.33 -13.49
C ILE A 203 15.80 -15.45 -14.33
N TRP A 204 14.66 -15.73 -13.71
CA TRP A 204 13.37 -15.82 -14.41
C TRP A 204 12.95 -14.48 -15.05
N ALA A 205 13.17 -13.36 -14.37
CA ALA A 205 12.93 -12.02 -14.94
C ALA A 205 13.83 -11.75 -16.17
N LYS A 206 15.06 -12.27 -16.18
CA LYS A 206 15.96 -12.16 -17.33
C LYS A 206 15.49 -12.94 -18.57
N THR A 207 14.89 -14.11 -18.40
CA THR A 207 14.37 -14.88 -19.53
C THR A 207 13.21 -14.16 -20.21
N ILE A 208 12.34 -13.50 -19.43
CA ILE A 208 11.26 -12.65 -19.98
C ILE A 208 11.82 -11.53 -20.84
N VAL A 209 12.83 -10.82 -20.32
CA VAL A 209 13.42 -9.65 -20.99
C VAL A 209 14.15 -10.02 -22.27
N SER A 210 14.86 -11.15 -22.27
CA SER A 210 15.58 -11.65 -23.44
C SER A 210 14.68 -12.27 -24.51
N ASN A 211 13.37 -12.37 -24.24
CA ASN A 211 12.41 -13.15 -25.03
C ASN A 211 12.90 -14.57 -25.31
N ASP A 212 13.66 -15.14 -24.37
CA ASP A 212 14.07 -16.54 -24.43
C ASP A 212 12.91 -17.43 -23.96
N HIS A 213 13.02 -18.73 -24.24
CA HIS A 213 12.00 -19.70 -23.92
C HIS A 213 11.81 -19.80 -22.41
N ILE A 214 10.63 -19.41 -21.94
CA ILE A 214 10.25 -19.55 -20.53
C ILE A 214 9.98 -21.03 -20.26
N SER A 215 10.86 -21.67 -19.49
CA SER A 215 10.75 -23.09 -19.14
C SER A 215 9.92 -23.37 -17.89
N LYS A 216 9.64 -22.33 -17.08
CA LYS A 216 8.82 -22.45 -15.86
C LYS A 216 7.88 -21.27 -15.68
N SER A 217 6.65 -21.56 -15.27
CA SER A 217 5.69 -20.56 -14.82
C SER A 217 6.04 -20.07 -13.41
N LEU A 218 5.83 -18.78 -13.13
CA LEU A 218 6.13 -18.21 -11.82
C LEU A 218 4.95 -18.46 -10.87
N TYR A 219 5.21 -18.93 -9.66
CA TYR A 219 4.23 -19.05 -8.59
C TYR A 219 4.66 -18.18 -7.41
N ILE A 220 3.84 -17.20 -7.05
CA ILE A 220 4.08 -16.28 -5.94
C ILE A 220 3.14 -16.67 -4.80
N HIS A 221 3.71 -17.25 -3.75
CA HIS A 221 2.99 -17.54 -2.52
C HIS A 221 3.33 -16.50 -1.43
N GLY A 222 2.39 -16.28 -0.51
CA GLY A 222 2.59 -15.45 0.68
C GLY A 222 1.26 -15.03 1.30
N ALA A 223 1.28 -14.50 2.52
CA ALA A 223 0.05 -14.09 3.22
C ALA A 223 -0.75 -12.99 2.50
N SER A 224 -2.01 -12.78 2.91
CA SER A 224 -2.81 -11.67 2.38
C SER A 224 -2.18 -10.32 2.71
N GLY A 225 -2.29 -9.34 1.81
CA GLY A 225 -1.79 -7.99 2.03
C GLY A 225 -0.26 -7.81 1.91
N VAL A 226 0.52 -8.87 1.65
CA VAL A 226 1.99 -8.73 1.48
C VAL A 226 2.40 -8.04 0.18
N GLY A 227 1.49 -7.88 -0.78
CA GLY A 227 1.77 -7.16 -2.04
C GLY A 227 2.09 -8.06 -3.25
N LYS A 228 1.76 -9.35 -3.20
CA LYS A 228 1.98 -10.32 -4.31
C LYS A 228 1.43 -9.83 -5.65
N THR A 229 0.15 -9.42 -5.68
CA THR A 229 -0.53 -8.95 -6.89
C THR A 229 0.11 -7.67 -7.44
N ASN A 230 0.55 -6.78 -6.55
CA ASN A 230 1.24 -5.54 -6.94
C ASN A 230 2.62 -5.83 -7.55
N MET A 231 3.37 -6.76 -6.94
CA MET A 231 4.65 -7.23 -7.49
C MET A 231 4.50 -7.76 -8.91
N ALA A 232 3.59 -8.71 -9.09
CA ALA A 232 3.37 -9.32 -10.39
C ALA A 232 2.96 -8.29 -11.45
N ARG A 233 2.03 -7.39 -11.12
CA ARG A 233 1.56 -6.35 -12.07
C ARG A 233 2.68 -5.40 -12.50
N LEU A 234 3.47 -4.90 -11.55
CA LEU A 234 4.53 -3.94 -11.84
C LEU A 234 5.66 -4.55 -12.68
N MET A 235 5.99 -5.84 -12.48
CA MET A 235 6.95 -6.56 -13.34
C MET A 235 6.58 -6.53 -14.83
N PHE A 236 5.31 -6.37 -15.15
CA PHE A 236 4.79 -6.34 -16.53
C PHE A 236 4.24 -4.96 -16.94
N ASP A 237 4.61 -3.88 -16.24
CA ASP A 237 4.11 -2.52 -16.54
C ASP A 237 2.58 -2.45 -16.61
N ASP A 238 1.90 -3.15 -15.69
CA ASP A 238 0.45 -3.29 -15.66
C ASP A 238 -0.19 -3.92 -16.92
N LYS A 239 0.61 -4.37 -17.90
CA LYS A 239 0.18 -5.06 -19.13
C LYS A 239 -0.01 -6.56 -18.94
N MET A 240 -0.31 -7.00 -17.70
CA MET A 240 -0.61 -8.40 -17.38
C MET A 240 -2.12 -8.59 -17.27
N PHE A 241 -2.65 -9.59 -17.98
CA PHE A 241 -4.07 -9.93 -17.93
C PHE A 241 -4.38 -10.74 -16.66
N ILE A 242 -5.06 -10.13 -15.70
CA ILE A 242 -5.42 -10.77 -14.42
C ILE A 242 -6.71 -11.59 -14.56
N VAL A 243 -6.59 -12.87 -14.22
CA VAL A 243 -7.63 -13.88 -14.22
C VAL A 243 -7.91 -14.29 -12.77
N LYS A 244 -9.09 -13.96 -12.26
CA LYS A 244 -9.59 -14.45 -10.95
C LYS A 244 -10.38 -15.76 -11.05
N HIS A 245 -10.76 -16.11 -12.27
CA HIS A 245 -11.51 -17.32 -12.57
C HIS A 245 -11.15 -17.76 -13.98
N VAL A 246 -10.85 -19.04 -14.21
CA VAL A 246 -10.34 -19.56 -15.50
C VAL A 246 -11.24 -19.18 -16.68
N ASP A 247 -12.55 -19.08 -16.47
CA ASP A 247 -13.48 -18.68 -17.55
C ASP A 247 -13.22 -17.26 -18.09
N LYS A 248 -12.53 -16.38 -17.35
CA LYS A 248 -12.12 -15.04 -17.84
C LYS A 248 -11.09 -15.12 -18.96
N LEU A 249 -10.41 -16.25 -19.17
CA LEU A 249 -9.45 -16.43 -20.26
C LEU A 249 -10.07 -16.22 -21.65
N LYS A 250 -11.40 -16.34 -21.80
CA LYS A 250 -12.10 -16.03 -23.06
C LYS A 250 -11.97 -14.58 -23.51
N GLU A 251 -11.73 -13.69 -22.54
CA GLU A 251 -11.57 -12.26 -22.75
C GLU A 251 -10.09 -11.86 -22.82
N ALA A 252 -9.17 -12.84 -22.70
CA ALA A 252 -7.74 -12.57 -22.76
C ALA A 252 -7.37 -12.19 -24.19
N ASP A 253 -6.99 -10.93 -24.37
CA ASP A 253 -6.31 -10.48 -25.58
C ASP A 253 -4.80 -10.56 -25.32
N VAL A 254 -4.20 -11.67 -25.76
CA VAL A 254 -2.78 -11.96 -25.56
C VAL A 254 -1.89 -11.06 -26.43
N GLU A 255 -2.41 -10.51 -27.54
CA GLU A 255 -1.65 -9.57 -28.36
C GLU A 255 -1.44 -8.22 -27.64
N SER A 256 -2.41 -7.78 -26.84
CA SER A 256 -2.28 -6.57 -26.01
C SER A 256 -1.71 -6.82 -24.61
N SER A 257 -1.76 -8.07 -24.12
CA SER A 257 -1.32 -8.46 -22.78
C SER A 257 -0.01 -9.24 -22.84
N VAL A 258 1.07 -8.69 -22.26
CA VAL A 258 2.41 -9.29 -22.33
C VAL A 258 2.63 -10.49 -21.39
N ALA A 259 1.62 -10.82 -20.57
CA ALA A 259 1.61 -11.92 -19.61
C ALA A 259 0.17 -12.25 -19.12
N ILE A 260 -0.01 -13.45 -18.58
CA ILE A 260 -1.26 -13.90 -17.93
C ILE A 260 -1.02 -14.12 -16.44
N GLY A 261 -1.83 -13.48 -15.60
CA GLY A 261 -1.77 -13.59 -14.14
C GLY A 261 -2.99 -14.31 -13.58
N PHE A 262 -2.81 -15.42 -12.86
CA PHE A 262 -3.87 -16.15 -12.16
C PHE A 262 -3.89 -15.76 -10.68
N ASP A 263 -4.83 -14.90 -10.28
CA ASP A 263 -4.91 -14.29 -8.94
C ASP A 263 -6.02 -14.97 -8.11
N ASP A 264 -5.62 -15.67 -7.04
CA ASP A 264 -6.50 -16.46 -6.16
C ASP A 264 -7.38 -17.50 -6.89
N VAL A 265 -6.90 -18.03 -8.03
CA VAL A 265 -7.56 -19.11 -8.76
C VAL A 265 -7.37 -20.42 -8.00
N ASN A 266 -8.47 -21.14 -7.76
CA ASN A 266 -8.44 -22.49 -7.20
C ASN A 266 -8.77 -23.53 -8.29
N LEU A 267 -7.80 -24.40 -8.59
CA LEU A 267 -7.95 -25.49 -9.57
C LEU A 267 -8.20 -26.85 -8.88
N ASN A 268 -8.16 -26.89 -7.56
CA ASN A 268 -8.45 -28.08 -6.76
C ASN A 268 -9.97 -28.20 -6.52
N THR A 269 -10.70 -28.41 -7.60
CA THR A 269 -12.17 -28.57 -7.60
C THR A 269 -12.58 -29.69 -8.53
N ASP A 270 -13.83 -30.14 -8.45
CA ASP A 270 -14.36 -31.17 -9.35
C ASP A 270 -14.40 -30.75 -10.81
N LYS A 271 -14.31 -29.44 -11.10
CA LYS A 271 -14.33 -28.90 -12.46
C LYS A 271 -13.08 -29.23 -13.26
N TYR A 272 -11.93 -29.34 -12.60
CA TYR A 272 -10.64 -29.51 -13.28
C TYR A 272 -10.07 -30.91 -13.07
N THR A 273 -9.28 -31.36 -14.04
CA THR A 273 -8.49 -32.58 -13.95
C THR A 273 -7.03 -32.26 -13.62
N ARG A 274 -6.25 -33.30 -13.34
CA ARG A 274 -4.80 -33.19 -13.19
C ARG A 274 -4.15 -32.69 -14.49
N GLU A 275 -4.61 -33.21 -15.62
CA GLU A 275 -4.13 -32.84 -16.95
C GLU A 275 -4.45 -31.37 -17.27
N ASP A 276 -5.63 -30.87 -16.87
CA ASP A 276 -5.95 -29.44 -16.98
C ASP A 276 -4.96 -28.58 -16.19
N CYS A 277 -4.59 -29.01 -14.97
CA CYS A 277 -3.61 -28.29 -14.16
C CYS A 277 -2.24 -28.26 -14.84
N ILE A 278 -1.79 -29.39 -15.41
CA ILE A 278 -0.53 -29.47 -16.17
C ILE A 278 -0.57 -28.50 -17.36
N ASN A 279 -1.64 -28.53 -18.15
CA ASN A 279 -1.82 -27.66 -19.32
C ASN A 279 -1.82 -26.18 -18.93
N ILE A 280 -2.46 -25.81 -17.83
CA ILE A 280 -2.51 -24.43 -17.33
C ILE A 280 -1.11 -23.94 -16.93
N VAL A 281 -0.32 -24.76 -16.24
CA VAL A 281 0.99 -24.34 -15.73
C VAL A 281 2.11 -24.48 -16.75
N ASP A 282 1.92 -25.20 -17.86
CA ASP A 282 2.96 -25.42 -18.87
C ASP A 282 3.27 -24.13 -19.63
N PRO A 283 4.51 -23.62 -19.53
CA PRO A 283 4.91 -22.45 -20.31
C PRO A 283 5.49 -22.84 -21.67
N GLU A 284 5.96 -24.06 -21.89
CA GLU A 284 6.69 -24.44 -23.10
C GLU A 284 5.76 -24.95 -24.19
N VAL A 285 4.80 -25.79 -23.81
CA VAL A 285 3.89 -26.42 -24.77
C VAL A 285 2.57 -25.67 -24.75
N GLY A 286 2.20 -25.08 -25.89
CA GLY A 286 0.89 -24.49 -26.07
C GLY A 286 -0.20 -25.55 -25.88
N SER A 287 -1.28 -25.20 -25.21
CA SER A 287 -2.34 -26.13 -24.83
C SER A 287 -3.72 -25.54 -25.04
N GLN A 288 -4.76 -26.35 -24.89
CA GLN A 288 -6.15 -25.90 -24.89
C GLN A 288 -6.80 -26.27 -23.57
N ILE A 289 -7.63 -25.38 -23.03
CA ILE A 289 -8.36 -25.59 -21.80
C ILE A 289 -9.84 -25.33 -22.02
N ASN A 290 -10.64 -26.20 -21.44
CA ASN A 290 -12.09 -26.05 -21.38
C ASN A 290 -12.46 -24.95 -20.39
N VAL A 291 -13.16 -23.95 -20.91
CA VAL A 291 -13.83 -22.91 -20.14
C VAL A 291 -15.33 -23.00 -20.41
N LYS A 292 -16.16 -22.44 -19.53
CA LYS A 292 -17.62 -22.61 -19.64
C LYS A 292 -18.14 -22.21 -21.02
N ASN A 293 -18.64 -23.14 -21.83
CA ASN A 293 -19.17 -22.92 -23.18
C ASN A 293 -18.13 -22.52 -24.27
N SER A 294 -16.82 -22.72 -24.08
CA SER A 294 -15.84 -22.66 -25.19
C SER A 294 -14.51 -23.33 -24.83
N MET A 295 -13.61 -23.48 -25.80
CA MET A 295 -12.20 -23.76 -25.54
C MET A 295 -11.38 -22.49 -25.73
N VAL A 296 -10.31 -22.36 -24.95
CA VAL A 296 -9.31 -21.28 -25.08
C VAL A 296 -7.94 -21.91 -25.26
N SER A 297 -7.19 -21.41 -26.24
CA SER A 297 -5.78 -21.78 -26.42
C SER A 297 -4.90 -20.95 -25.49
N LEU A 298 -4.00 -21.62 -24.77
CA LEU A 298 -2.87 -20.99 -24.10
C LEU A 298 -1.66 -21.14 -25.00
N GLU A 299 -1.08 -20.02 -25.40
CA GLU A 299 0.10 -20.00 -26.25
C GLU A 299 1.36 -20.44 -25.49
N SER A 300 2.30 -21.03 -26.23
CA SER A 300 3.63 -21.36 -25.73
C SER A 300 4.45 -20.09 -25.47
N TYR A 301 5.31 -20.17 -24.47
CA TYR A 301 6.27 -19.16 -24.02
C TYR A 301 5.66 -17.85 -23.50
N VAL A 302 4.33 -17.69 -23.53
CA VAL A 302 3.66 -16.58 -22.85
C VAL A 302 3.92 -16.70 -21.34
N PRO A 303 4.43 -15.63 -20.68
CA PRO A 303 4.66 -15.65 -19.25
C PRO A 303 3.36 -15.89 -18.47
N LYS A 304 3.35 -16.92 -17.63
CA LYS A 304 2.24 -17.26 -16.74
C LYS A 304 2.69 -17.04 -15.29
N VAL A 305 1.90 -16.27 -14.53
CA VAL A 305 2.16 -15.96 -13.12
C VAL A 305 0.97 -16.39 -12.28
N PHE A 306 1.20 -17.24 -11.29
CA PHE A 306 0.19 -17.70 -10.34
C PHE A 306 0.40 -16.99 -9.00
N ILE A 307 -0.67 -16.47 -8.42
CA ILE A 307 -0.63 -15.64 -7.21
C ILE A 307 -1.62 -16.23 -6.22
N SER A 308 -1.14 -16.69 -5.06
CA SER A 308 -1.99 -17.34 -4.07
C SER A 308 -1.51 -17.13 -2.63
N ASN A 309 -2.45 -17.23 -1.70
CA ASN A 309 -2.14 -17.39 -0.27
C ASN A 309 -1.84 -18.85 0.11
N PHE A 310 -2.18 -19.81 -0.75
CA PHE A 310 -1.99 -21.22 -0.51
C PHE A 310 -0.73 -21.74 -1.20
N LEU A 311 -0.23 -22.90 -0.76
CA LEU A 311 0.82 -23.62 -1.48
C LEU A 311 0.24 -24.34 -2.71
N PRO A 312 1.06 -24.62 -3.74
CA PRO A 312 0.62 -25.31 -4.97
C PRO A 312 -0.19 -26.59 -4.73
N GLU A 313 0.19 -27.41 -3.73
CA GLU A 313 -0.47 -28.68 -3.38
C GLU A 313 -1.95 -28.49 -3.02
N ARG A 314 -2.32 -27.32 -2.50
CA ARG A 314 -3.71 -26.99 -2.15
C ARG A 314 -4.48 -26.38 -3.31
N VAL A 315 -3.77 -25.80 -4.29
CA VAL A 315 -4.36 -25.06 -5.42
C VAL A 315 -4.59 -25.94 -6.64
N TYR A 316 -3.72 -26.91 -6.91
CA TYR A 316 -3.80 -27.76 -8.10
C TYR A 316 -4.37 -29.13 -7.76
N LYS A 317 -5.36 -29.59 -8.53
CA LYS A 317 -5.91 -30.93 -8.38
C LYS A 317 -4.90 -31.97 -8.86
N GLY A 318 -4.65 -32.98 -8.03
CA GLY A 318 -3.68 -34.03 -8.36
C GLY A 318 -2.26 -33.49 -8.51
N TYR A 319 -1.88 -32.48 -7.71
CA TYR A 319 -0.55 -31.92 -7.68
C TYR A 319 0.51 -33.02 -7.49
N ASP A 320 1.47 -33.06 -8.40
CA ASP A 320 2.57 -34.02 -8.42
C ASP A 320 3.81 -33.44 -9.12
N GLU A 321 4.83 -34.27 -9.32
CA GLU A 321 6.10 -33.90 -9.95
C GLU A 321 5.93 -33.25 -11.34
N ALA A 322 4.87 -33.61 -12.08
CA ALA A 322 4.61 -33.03 -13.40
C ALA A 322 4.18 -31.56 -13.31
N VAL A 323 3.39 -31.19 -12.30
CA VAL A 323 3.02 -29.80 -12.03
C VAL A 323 4.20 -29.07 -11.38
N GLU A 324 4.81 -29.67 -10.37
CA GLU A 324 5.92 -29.08 -9.61
C GLU A 324 7.10 -28.67 -10.50
N ARG A 325 7.54 -29.55 -11.41
CA ARG A 325 8.71 -29.27 -12.26
C ARG A 325 8.51 -28.05 -13.18
N ARG A 326 7.26 -27.68 -13.49
CA ARG A 326 6.87 -26.55 -14.35
C ARG A 326 6.70 -25.25 -13.57
N LEU A 327 6.70 -25.30 -12.25
CA LEU A 327 6.58 -24.12 -11.40
C LEU A 327 7.94 -23.67 -10.90
N LYS A 328 8.10 -22.36 -10.86
CA LYS A 328 9.12 -21.66 -10.10
C LYS A 328 8.44 -20.98 -8.92
N VAL A 329 8.56 -21.54 -7.73
CA VAL A 329 7.87 -21.04 -6.53
C VAL A 329 8.74 -20.01 -5.79
N ILE A 330 8.18 -18.83 -5.57
CA ILE A 330 8.74 -17.73 -4.79
C ILE A 330 7.85 -17.47 -3.57
N TYR A 331 8.50 -17.33 -2.42
CA TYR A 331 7.87 -17.11 -1.13
C TYR A 331 8.05 -15.66 -0.71
N LEU A 332 6.94 -14.95 -0.50
CA LEU A 332 6.90 -13.56 -0.06
C LEU A 332 6.36 -13.47 1.36
N GLU A 333 7.15 -12.86 2.24
CA GLU A 333 6.80 -12.67 3.63
C GLU A 333 6.74 -11.19 4.02
N SER A 334 5.82 -10.85 4.93
CA SER A 334 5.88 -9.57 5.63
C SER A 334 6.95 -9.61 6.73
N ALA A 335 7.41 -8.45 7.19
CA ALA A 335 8.33 -8.38 8.31
C ALA A 335 7.75 -9.06 9.58
N GLU A 336 6.45 -8.92 9.80
CA GLU A 336 5.72 -9.53 10.91
C GLU A 336 5.53 -11.05 10.71
N GLY A 337 5.23 -11.48 9.48
CA GLY A 337 5.11 -12.90 9.11
C GLY A 337 6.44 -13.64 9.28
N LEU A 338 7.54 -13.04 8.83
CA LEU A 338 8.89 -13.56 9.02
C LEU A 338 9.21 -13.71 10.52
N VAL A 339 8.91 -12.69 11.33
CA VAL A 339 9.13 -12.75 12.78
C VAL A 339 8.29 -13.87 13.39
N GLN A 340 6.99 -13.94 13.09
CA GLN A 340 6.11 -14.98 13.64
C GLN A 340 6.54 -16.40 13.23
N ALA A 341 6.92 -16.60 11.97
CA ALA A 341 7.31 -17.90 11.46
C ALA A 341 8.67 -18.36 12.04
N ILE A 342 9.64 -17.44 12.21
CA ILE A 342 10.90 -17.71 12.93
C ILE A 342 10.61 -18.12 14.38
N TYR A 343 9.70 -17.44 15.07
CA TYR A 343 9.39 -17.73 16.47
C TYR A 343 8.52 -18.98 16.68
N LYS A 344 7.72 -19.37 15.69
CA LYS A 344 6.78 -20.51 15.80
C LYS A 344 7.29 -21.84 15.24
N HIS A 345 8.46 -21.88 14.58
CA HIS A 345 8.97 -23.06 13.87
C HIS A 345 7.89 -23.70 12.98
N GLU A 346 7.14 -22.88 12.24
CA GLU A 346 6.10 -23.38 11.34
C GLU A 346 6.77 -24.20 10.21
N LYS A 347 6.41 -25.49 10.12
CA LYS A 347 7.04 -26.48 9.23
C LYS A 347 6.87 -26.20 7.73
N ASP A 348 5.95 -25.30 7.39
CA ASP A 348 5.51 -25.06 6.01
C ASP A 348 6.31 -23.95 5.30
N VAL A 349 7.25 -23.30 6.01
CA VAL A 349 8.15 -22.29 5.45
C VAL A 349 9.61 -22.72 5.74
N PRO A 350 10.48 -22.82 4.72
CA PRO A 350 11.90 -23.16 4.93
C PRO A 350 12.61 -22.00 5.63
N LEU A 351 12.54 -21.96 6.95
CA LEU A 351 13.10 -20.92 7.82
C LEU A 351 14.23 -21.50 8.65
N GLU A 352 15.47 -21.35 8.17
CA GLU A 352 16.66 -21.70 8.95
C GLU A 352 17.16 -20.48 9.78
N SER A 353 17.09 -19.25 9.24
CA SER A 353 17.41 -18.02 10.00
C SER A 353 16.94 -16.70 9.35
N LYS A 354 16.84 -15.60 10.12
CA LYS A 354 16.58 -14.23 9.59
C LYS A 354 17.65 -13.77 8.58
N SER A 355 18.88 -14.26 8.71
CA SER A 355 19.99 -13.96 7.80
C SER A 355 19.80 -14.53 6.40
N ASP A 356 18.87 -15.47 6.20
CA ASP A 356 18.63 -16.09 4.89
C ASP A 356 17.65 -15.29 4.02
N TYR A 357 17.09 -14.20 4.55
CA TYR A 357 16.15 -13.34 3.85
C TYR A 357 16.79 -11.99 3.50
N VAL A 358 16.37 -11.44 2.36
CA VAL A 358 16.67 -10.09 1.93
C VAL A 358 15.42 -9.25 2.08
N GLU A 359 15.55 -8.11 2.74
CA GLU A 359 14.55 -7.06 2.67
C GLU A 359 14.63 -6.43 1.28
N MET A 360 13.60 -6.64 0.47
CA MET A 360 13.38 -5.86 -0.75
C MET A 360 12.88 -4.48 -0.33
N HIS A 361 13.83 -3.58 -0.12
CA HIS A 361 13.55 -2.15 0.01
C HIS A 361 12.94 -1.62 -1.30
N GLU A 362 12.22 -0.50 -1.23
CA GLU A 362 11.59 0.16 -2.37
C GLU A 362 12.55 0.32 -3.56
N SER A 363 13.83 0.63 -3.28
CA SER A 363 14.90 0.75 -4.27
C SER A 363 15.26 -0.55 -4.99
N THR A 364 15.25 -1.69 -4.28
CA THR A 364 15.60 -3.01 -4.86
C THR A 364 14.46 -3.53 -5.74
N PHE A 365 13.23 -3.35 -5.27
CA PHE A 365 12.04 -3.67 -6.04
C PHE A 365 11.94 -2.77 -7.27
N LYS A 366 12.12 -1.44 -7.08
CA LYS A 366 12.13 -0.48 -8.17
C LYS A 366 13.23 -0.79 -9.19
N TYR A 367 14.42 -1.17 -8.74
CA TYR A 367 15.48 -1.62 -9.65
C TYR A 367 15.04 -2.82 -10.49
N LEU A 368 14.44 -3.87 -9.89
CA LEU A 368 13.94 -5.02 -10.64
C LEU A 368 12.89 -4.59 -11.68
N VAL A 369 11.91 -3.77 -11.26
CA VAL A 369 10.84 -3.26 -12.14
C VAL A 369 11.40 -2.39 -13.26
N ASP A 370 12.16 -1.35 -12.94
CA ASP A 370 12.80 -0.44 -13.90
C ASP A 370 13.71 -1.22 -14.86
N TRP A 371 14.40 -2.25 -14.37
CA TRP A 371 15.26 -3.11 -15.18
C TRP A 371 14.46 -3.97 -16.16
N VAL A 372 13.37 -4.62 -15.71
CA VAL A 372 12.51 -5.42 -16.59
C VAL A 372 11.81 -4.53 -17.62
N GLN A 373 11.24 -3.41 -17.19
CA GLN A 373 10.50 -2.49 -18.06
C GLN A 373 11.43 -1.83 -19.09
N GLY A 374 12.54 -1.23 -18.62
CA GLY A 374 13.48 -0.52 -19.48
C GLY A 374 14.16 -1.39 -20.53
N LYS A 375 14.30 -2.71 -20.28
CA LYS A 375 14.84 -3.64 -21.27
C LYS A 375 13.80 -4.18 -22.25
N ARG A 376 12.50 -4.20 -21.89
CA ARG A 376 11.40 -4.54 -22.83
C ARG A 376 10.99 -3.36 -23.72
N GLY A 377 11.55 -2.17 -23.48
CA GLY A 377 11.13 -0.95 -24.19
C GLY A 377 9.69 -0.54 -23.86
N LEU A 378 9.21 -0.94 -22.67
CA LEU A 378 7.87 -0.65 -22.16
C LEU A 378 7.85 0.64 -21.34
#